data_AF-A0A820IAW4-F1
#
_entry.id   AF-A0A820IAW4-F1
#
_cell.length_a   1.000
_cell.length_b   1.000
_cell.length_c   1.000
_cell.angle_alpha   90.00
_cell.angle_beta   90.00
_cell.angle_gamma   90.00
#
_symmetry.space_group_name_H-M   'P 1'
#
loop_
_entity.id
_entity.type
_entity.pdbx_description
1 polymer ?
#
loop_
_entity_poly.entity_id
_entity_poly.type
_entity_poly.pdbx_seq_one_letter_code
_entity_poly.pdbx_strand_id
1 'polypeptide(L)'
;MFKDILRNRKFDKIVYQHENKSNKLRLYSFEMIPEYLQSNPYIRSGYRYGLNFIGCLFSLFYLNNESINVWSHLIGAGVFLYFFFRDIYIGNALPFLKSTSDYYFFLLYTFSVV
;
A
#
# COMPACT_ATOMS: atom_id res chain seq x y z
N MET A 1 -15.62 -22.95 -2.92
CA MET A 1 -16.58 -21.89 -2.57
C MET A 1 -17.10 -21.97 -1.13
N PHE A 2 -17.92 -22.95 -0.74
CA PHE A 2 -18.52 -22.95 0.62
C PHE A 2 -17.51 -23.19 1.76
N LYS A 3 -16.51 -24.06 1.51
CA LYS A 3 -15.40 -24.31 2.46
C LYS A 3 -14.54 -23.06 2.68
N ASP A 4 -14.36 -22.24 1.66
CA ASP A 4 -13.52 -21.04 1.71
C ASP A 4 -14.22 -19.90 2.46
N ILE A 5 -15.54 -19.77 2.27
CA ILE A 5 -16.37 -18.85 3.05
C ILE A 5 -16.32 -19.20 4.55
N LEU A 6 -16.41 -20.48 4.91
CA LEU A 6 -16.33 -20.92 6.30
C LEU A 6 -14.92 -20.72 6.88
N ARG A 7 -13.88 -20.94 6.07
CA ARG A 7 -12.48 -20.67 6.44
C ARG A 7 -12.27 -19.19 6.76
N ASN A 8 -12.71 -18.30 5.87
CA ASN A 8 -12.57 -16.85 6.04
C ASN A 8 -13.30 -16.37 7.30
N ARG A 9 -14.56 -16.80 7.51
CA ARG A 9 -15.32 -16.46 8.74
C ARG A 9 -14.63 -16.94 10.02
N LYS A 10 -13.98 -18.09 9.99
CA LYS A 10 -13.22 -18.59 11.14
C LYS A 10 -11.97 -17.75 11.37
N PHE A 11 -11.27 -17.38 10.30
CA PHE A 11 -10.11 -16.51 10.35
C PHE A 11 -10.44 -15.11 10.89
N ASP A 12 -11.56 -14.52 10.43
CA ASP A 12 -12.07 -13.24 10.93
C ASP A 12 -12.24 -13.26 12.45
N LYS A 13 -12.91 -14.29 12.97
CA LYS A 13 -13.10 -14.43 14.43
C LYS A 13 -11.78 -14.49 15.19
N ILE A 14 -10.78 -15.19 14.66
CA ILE A 14 -9.45 -15.29 15.27
C ILE A 14 -8.78 -13.91 15.30
N VAL A 15 -8.85 -13.17 14.21
CA VAL A 15 -8.26 -11.83 14.08
C VAL A 15 -8.94 -10.84 15.03
N TYR A 16 -10.27 -10.81 15.05
CA TYR A 16 -11.04 -9.95 15.98
C TYR A 16 -10.73 -10.27 17.44
N GLN A 17 -10.59 -11.55 17.79
CA GLN A 17 -10.27 -11.95 19.16
C GLN A 17 -8.83 -11.56 19.55
N HIS A 18 -7.91 -11.53 18.59
CA HIS A 18 -6.54 -11.07 18.81
C HIS A 18 -6.42 -9.54 18.90
N GLU A 19 -7.12 -8.80 18.06
CA GLU A 19 -7.14 -7.33 18.07
C GLU A 19 -7.59 -6.80 19.45
N ASN A 20 -8.67 -7.39 20.00
CA ASN A 20 -9.15 -7.05 21.35
C ASN A 20 -8.16 -7.37 22.47
N LYS A 21 -7.18 -8.25 22.23
CA LYS A 21 -6.21 -8.70 23.23
C LYS A 21 -4.85 -8.02 23.07
N SER A 22 -4.56 -7.40 21.92
CA SER A 22 -3.28 -6.79 21.61
C SER A 22 -3.42 -5.67 20.57
N ASN A 23 -3.06 -4.44 20.96
CA ASN A 23 -2.96 -3.30 20.04
C ASN A 23 -1.71 -3.36 19.12
N LYS A 24 -1.02 -4.51 19.02
CA LYS A 24 0.16 -4.65 18.17
C LYS A 24 -0.23 -5.11 16.78
N LEU A 25 0.26 -4.39 15.76
CA LEU A 25 0.28 -4.83 14.37
C LEU A 25 0.90 -6.23 14.27
N ARG A 26 0.15 -7.18 13.71
CA ARG A 26 0.62 -8.53 13.40
C ARG A 26 0.59 -8.77 11.89
N LEU A 27 1.59 -9.51 11.44
CA LEU A 27 1.70 -9.99 10.07
C LEU A 27 1.35 -11.48 10.04
N TYR A 28 0.72 -11.89 8.95
CA TYR A 28 0.27 -13.26 8.73
C TYR A 28 1.06 -13.91 7.60
N SER A 29 1.15 -15.24 7.65
CA SER A 29 1.71 -16.07 6.58
C SER A 29 0.69 -16.28 5.46
N PHE A 30 1.18 -16.59 4.26
CA PHE A 30 0.37 -16.80 3.06
C PHE A 30 -0.77 -17.80 3.25
N GLU A 31 -0.53 -18.89 3.99
CA GLU A 31 -1.49 -19.97 4.19
C GLU A 31 -2.60 -19.60 5.19
N MET A 32 -2.37 -18.57 6.01
CA MET A 32 -3.29 -18.14 7.05
C MET A 32 -4.30 -17.12 6.54
N ILE A 33 -3.92 -16.29 5.56
CA ILE A 33 -4.78 -15.25 5.00
C ILE A 33 -5.86 -15.84 4.10
N PRO A 34 -6.99 -15.14 3.91
CA PRO A 34 -8.02 -15.59 2.99
C PRO A 34 -7.54 -15.54 1.54
N GLU A 35 -8.12 -16.40 0.71
CA GLU A 35 -7.71 -16.66 -0.67
C GLU A 35 -7.71 -15.40 -1.56
N TYR A 36 -8.59 -14.44 -1.30
CA TYR A 36 -8.64 -13.19 -2.06
C TYR A 36 -7.42 -12.27 -1.83
N LEU A 37 -6.66 -12.48 -0.76
CA LEU A 37 -5.39 -11.79 -0.49
C LEU A 37 -4.17 -12.59 -0.97
N GLN A 38 -4.36 -13.86 -1.36
CA GLN A 38 -3.31 -14.76 -1.80
C GLN A 38 -2.99 -14.55 -3.30
N SER A 39 -2.59 -13.32 -3.66
CA SER A 39 -2.30 -12.98 -5.06
C SER A 39 -1.01 -13.64 -5.58
N ASN A 40 0.02 -13.71 -4.75
CA ASN A 40 1.35 -14.17 -5.14
C ASN A 40 1.86 -15.29 -4.21
N PRO A 41 1.98 -16.54 -4.68
CA PRO A 41 2.42 -17.68 -3.87
C PRO A 41 3.91 -17.64 -3.49
N TYR A 42 4.72 -16.76 -4.11
CA TYR A 42 6.13 -16.59 -3.75
C TYR A 42 6.30 -15.75 -2.48
N ILE A 43 5.29 -14.96 -2.10
CA ILE A 43 5.29 -14.16 -0.88
C ILE A 43 4.79 -15.06 0.25
N ARG A 44 5.70 -15.49 1.13
CA ARG A 44 5.38 -16.47 2.19
C ARG A 44 4.84 -15.85 3.48
N SER A 45 5.15 -14.59 3.74
CA SER A 45 4.79 -13.90 4.98
C SER A 45 4.78 -12.39 4.82
N GLY A 46 4.21 -11.68 5.79
CA GLY A 46 4.19 -10.22 5.78
C GLY A 46 2.84 -9.62 5.40
N TYR A 47 1.80 -10.45 5.33
CA TYR A 47 0.46 -10.00 4.98
C TYR A 47 -0.20 -9.28 6.15
N ARG A 48 -0.90 -8.20 5.84
CA ARG A 48 -1.74 -7.45 6.76
C ARG A 48 -3.17 -7.94 6.66
N TYR A 49 -3.86 -8.06 7.79
CA TYR A 49 -5.27 -8.44 7.80
C TYR A 49 -6.02 -7.80 8.98
N GLY A 50 -7.27 -7.38 8.73
CA GLY A 50 -8.18 -6.89 9.77
C GLY A 50 -7.71 -5.60 10.45
N LEU A 51 -7.10 -4.68 9.71
CA LEU A 51 -6.70 -3.38 10.24
C LEU A 51 -7.79 -2.33 10.06
N ASN A 52 -8.07 -1.57 11.12
CA ASN A 52 -8.87 -0.35 11.03
C ASN A 52 -8.13 0.75 10.26
N PHE A 53 -8.82 1.79 9.81
CA PHE A 53 -8.23 2.89 9.03
C PHE A 53 -6.97 3.50 9.67
N ILE A 54 -7.02 3.76 10.98
CA ILE A 54 -5.88 4.28 11.75
C ILE A 54 -4.74 3.25 11.78
N GLY A 55 -5.07 1.96 11.95
CA GLY A 55 -4.10 0.86 11.89
C GLY A 55 -3.44 0.73 10.52
N CYS A 56 -4.17 0.98 9.43
CA CYS A 56 -3.61 1.04 8.08
C CYS A 56 -2.60 2.18 7.97
N LEU A 57 -2.90 3.37 8.51
CA LEU A 57 -1.97 4.50 8.50
C LEU A 57 -0.70 4.19 9.30
N PHE A 58 -0.82 3.65 10.51
CA PHE A 58 0.34 3.25 11.31
C PHE A 58 1.16 2.14 10.64
N SER A 59 0.51 1.25 9.89
CA SER A 59 1.21 0.19 9.17
C SER A 59 2.11 0.69 8.04
N LEU A 60 2.01 1.97 7.62
CA LEU A 60 2.98 2.58 6.70
C LEU A 60 4.39 2.61 7.29
N PHE A 61 4.49 2.80 8.62
CA PHE A 61 5.74 2.82 9.37
C PHE A 61 6.18 1.43 9.83
N TYR A 62 5.44 0.37 9.47
CA TYR A 62 5.75 -1.01 9.80
C TYR A 62 6.04 -1.80 8.53
N LEU A 63 7.15 -2.55 8.51
CA LEU A 63 7.52 -3.35 7.35
C LEU A 63 6.52 -4.49 7.14
N ASN A 64 5.88 -4.49 5.97
CA ASN A 64 4.91 -5.49 5.54
C ASN A 64 5.03 -5.69 4.02
N ASN A 65 4.30 -6.67 3.49
CA ASN A 65 4.38 -7.03 2.08
C ASN A 65 4.09 -5.86 1.11
N GLU A 66 3.24 -4.94 1.53
CA GLU A 66 2.82 -3.80 0.73
C GLU A 66 3.63 -2.54 1.04
N SER A 67 4.59 -2.58 1.96
CA SER A 67 5.39 -1.41 2.32
C SER A 67 6.13 -0.88 1.10
N ILE A 68 6.79 -1.75 0.32
CA ILE A 68 7.52 -1.34 -0.88
C ILE A 68 6.57 -0.76 -1.93
N ASN A 69 5.41 -1.40 -2.14
CA ASN A 69 4.37 -0.91 -3.04
C ASN A 69 3.96 0.52 -2.64
N VAL A 70 3.56 0.74 -1.38
CA VAL A 70 3.11 2.06 -0.94
C VAL A 70 4.23 3.10 -0.93
N TRP A 71 5.42 2.76 -0.42
CA TRP A 71 6.53 3.71 -0.31
C TRP A 71 7.07 4.15 -1.68
N SER A 72 7.11 3.24 -2.67
CA SER A 72 7.51 3.61 -4.03
C SER A 72 6.57 4.67 -4.64
N HIS A 73 5.25 4.54 -4.44
CA HIS A 73 4.29 5.57 -4.85
C HIS A 73 4.38 6.86 -4.04
N LEU A 74 4.54 6.76 -2.70
CA LEU A 74 4.65 7.95 -1.85
C LEU A 74 5.87 8.79 -2.21
N ILE A 75 7.00 8.15 -2.52
CA ILE A 75 8.21 8.83 -2.99
C ILE A 75 7.94 9.49 -4.35
N GLY A 76 7.35 8.75 -5.29
CA GLY A 76 6.96 9.32 -6.59
C GLY A 76 6.05 10.54 -6.45
N ALA A 77 5.01 10.45 -5.62
CA ALA A 77 4.10 11.55 -5.32
C ALA A 77 4.83 12.74 -4.65
N GLY A 78 5.76 12.48 -3.73
CA GLY A 78 6.55 13.53 -3.08
C GLY A 78 7.45 14.29 -4.05
N VAL A 79 8.14 13.58 -4.95
CA VAL A 79 8.97 14.17 -6.03
C VAL A 79 8.10 15.04 -6.94
N PHE A 80 6.92 14.55 -7.30
CA PHE A 80 5.97 15.29 -8.11
C PHE A 80 5.51 16.58 -7.43
N LEU A 81 5.08 16.49 -6.17
CA LEU A 81 4.65 17.66 -5.40
C LEU A 81 5.77 18.67 -5.24
N TYR A 82 7.00 18.23 -5.00
CA TYR A 82 8.16 19.11 -4.92
C TYR A 82 8.34 19.92 -6.22
N PHE A 83 8.31 19.25 -7.38
CA PHE A 83 8.42 19.93 -8.66
C PHE A 83 7.24 20.87 -8.92
N PHE A 84 6.01 20.42 -8.63
CA PHE A 84 4.81 21.24 -8.75
C PHE A 84 4.89 22.53 -7.94
N PHE A 85 5.25 22.44 -6.65
CA PHE A 85 5.39 23.62 -5.79
C PHE A 85 6.56 24.50 -6.19
N ARG A 86 7.70 23.91 -6.58
CA ARG A 86 8.85 24.65 -7.11
C ARG A 86 8.47 25.47 -8.34
N ASP A 87 7.74 24.87 -9.28
CA ASP A 87 7.34 25.53 -10.52
C ASP A 87 6.35 26.68 -10.27
N ILE A 88 5.44 26.51 -9.29
CA ILE A 88 4.57 27.59 -8.81
C ILE A 88 5.38 28.72 -8.16
N TYR A 89 6.33 28.38 -7.28
CA TYR A 89 7.03 29.36 -6.44
C TYR A 89 8.09 30.16 -7.21
N ILE A 90 8.81 29.51 -8.13
CA ILE A 90 9.91 30.13 -8.87
C ILE A 90 9.40 30.92 -10.09
N GLY A 91 8.15 30.71 -10.52
CA GLY A 91 7.52 31.52 -11.57
C GLY A 91 8.30 31.47 -12.90
N ASN A 92 8.10 30.41 -13.68
CA ASN A 92 8.59 30.26 -15.07
C ASN A 92 10.11 30.03 -15.30
N ALA A 93 10.92 29.62 -14.32
CA ALA A 93 12.37 29.48 -14.56
C ALA A 93 12.83 28.22 -15.33
N LEU A 94 12.00 27.17 -15.47
CA LEU A 94 12.35 25.96 -16.23
C LEU A 94 11.40 25.75 -17.42
N PRO A 95 11.66 26.37 -18.59
CA PRO A 95 10.85 26.16 -19.79
C PRO A 95 10.88 24.71 -20.31
N PHE A 96 11.84 23.90 -19.86
CA PHE A 96 12.02 22.51 -20.29
C PHE A 96 11.01 21.52 -19.67
N LEU A 97 10.41 21.82 -18.51
CA LEU A 97 9.41 20.97 -17.83
C LEU A 97 7.96 21.42 -18.09
N LYS A 98 7.77 22.38 -19.00
CA LYS A 98 6.46 23.00 -19.24
C LYS A 98 5.54 22.14 -20.12
N SER A 99 6.08 21.07 -20.73
CA SER A 99 5.28 20.21 -21.58
C SER A 99 4.32 19.41 -20.73
N THR A 100 3.02 19.55 -20.96
CA THR A 100 1.97 18.77 -20.29
C THR A 100 2.25 17.26 -20.40
N SER A 101 2.98 16.85 -21.43
CA SER A 101 3.49 15.48 -21.60
C SER A 101 4.27 14.95 -20.41
N ASP A 102 5.06 15.77 -19.73
CA ASP A 102 5.98 15.30 -18.68
C ASP A 102 5.21 14.89 -17.42
N TYR A 103 4.10 15.59 -17.15
CA TYR A 103 3.10 15.21 -16.15
C TYR A 103 2.46 13.88 -16.51
N TYR A 104 2.09 13.66 -17.78
CA TYR A 104 1.52 12.39 -18.24
C TYR A 104 2.52 11.24 -18.19
N PHE A 105 3.79 11.47 -18.55
CA PHE A 105 4.85 10.46 -18.42
C PHE A 105 5.11 10.09 -16.97
N PHE A 106 5.09 11.06 -16.06
CA PHE A 106 5.24 10.78 -14.64
C PHE A 106 4.05 10.00 -14.06
N LEU A 107 2.83 10.34 -14.49
CA LEU A 107 1.61 9.62 -14.11
C LEU A 107 1.63 8.20 -14.69
N LEU A 108 1.95 8.04 -15.97
CA LEU A 108 2.13 6.73 -16.60
C LEU A 108 3.21 5.90 -15.93
N TYR A 109 4.38 6.48 -15.64
CA TYR A 109 5.47 5.79 -14.95
C TYR A 109 5.04 5.31 -13.56
N THR A 110 4.40 6.17 -12.76
CA THR A 110 3.96 5.81 -11.41
C THR A 110 2.80 4.81 -11.38
N PHE A 111 1.93 4.78 -12.38
CA PHE A 111 0.85 3.77 -12.51
C PHE A 111 1.29 2.49 -13.23
N SER A 112 2.35 2.51 -14.05
CA SER A 112 2.84 1.35 -14.82
C SER A 112 3.74 0.40 -14.04
N VAL A 113 4.24 0.79 -12.86
CA VAL A 113 5.17 0.02 -12.03
C VAL A 113 4.45 -0.85 -10.97
N VAL A 114 3.14 -1.06 -11.13
CA VAL A 114 2.30 -1.95 -10.31
C VAL A 114 1.59 -2.95 -11.21
#